data_AF-A0A510PLK9-F1
#
_entry.id   AF-A0A510PLK9-F1
#
_cell.length_a   1.000
_cell.length_b   1.000
_cell.length_c   1.000
_cell.angle_alpha   90.00
_cell.angle_beta   90.00
_cell.angle_gamma   90.00
#
_symmetry.space_group_name_H-M   'P 1'
#
loop_
_entity.id
_entity.type
_entity.pdbx_description
1 polymer ?
#
loop_
_entity_poly.entity_id
_entity_poly.type
_entity_poly.pdbx_seq_one_letter_code
_entity_poly.pdbx_strand_id
1 'polypeptide(L)'
;MLPAELYPDLAIEKYISEEQRQRKIIIEIKSFLGPSMMKDFEMALGQYIFYRDLIQLGQDEYQEIYLAIKDEIYETFFQRKSIQAVIKRHQLDLLVVNIEKEEIVQWIN
;
A
#
# COMPACT_ATOMS: atom_id res chain seq x y z
N MET A 1 9.04 16.53 21.07
CA MET A 1 7.96 15.66 20.55
C MET A 1 8.67 14.54 19.84
N LEU A 2 8.53 13.29 20.26
CA LEU A 2 9.08 12.16 19.49
C LEU A 2 8.30 12.12 18.16
N PRO A 3 8.97 11.94 17.01
CA PRO A 3 8.27 11.77 15.74
C PRO A 3 7.33 10.56 15.85
N ALA A 4 6.22 10.59 15.11
CA ALA A 4 5.38 9.40 15.00
C ALA A 4 6.21 8.31 14.31
N GLU A 5 6.30 7.12 14.94
CA GLU A 5 7.08 6.01 14.40
C GLU A 5 6.24 5.20 13.40
N LEU A 6 6.88 4.74 12.32
CA LEU A 6 6.27 3.91 11.28
C LEU A 6 6.53 2.43 11.61
N TYR A 7 5.45 1.64 11.69
CA TYR A 7 5.52 0.21 11.95
C TYR A 7 4.89 -0.55 10.79
N PRO A 8 5.64 -0.75 9.70
CA PRO A 8 5.10 -1.38 8.51
C PRO A 8 4.90 -2.89 8.71
N ASP A 9 3.88 -3.46 8.08
CA ASP A 9 3.70 -4.93 8.06
C ASP A 9 4.92 -5.62 7.42
N LEU A 10 5.40 -5.06 6.31
CA LEU A 10 6.62 -5.49 5.62
C LEU A 10 7.43 -4.29 5.13
N ALA A 11 8.75 -4.40 5.24
CA ALA A 11 9.69 -3.50 4.59
C ALA A 11 10.70 -4.31 3.77
N ILE A 12 10.89 -3.95 2.51
CA ILE A 12 11.81 -4.65 1.61
C ILE A 12 12.67 -3.68 0.80
N GLU A 13 13.83 -4.14 0.35
CA GLU A 13 14.70 -3.40 -0.56
C GLU A 13 14.36 -3.76 -2.01
N LYS A 14 13.92 -2.77 -2.78
CA LYS A 14 13.65 -2.86 -4.21
C LYS A 14 14.87 -2.39 -4.99
N TYR A 15 15.43 -3.29 -5.79
CA TYR A 15 16.53 -3.00 -6.70
C TYR A 15 16.00 -2.32 -7.96
N ILE A 16 16.51 -1.13 -8.29
CA ILE A 16 16.12 -0.38 -9.49
C ILE A 16 17.00 -0.76 -10.70
N SER A 17 18.26 -1.09 -10.46
CA SER A 17 19.19 -1.70 -11.43
C SER A 17 20.41 -2.27 -10.70
N GLU A 18 21.24 -3.06 -11.38
CA GLU A 18 22.50 -3.62 -10.83
C GLU A 18 23.49 -2.56 -10.29
N GLU A 19 23.35 -1.30 -10.70
CA GLU A 19 24.26 -0.19 -10.34
C GLU A 19 23.58 0.92 -9.50
N GLN A 20 22.30 0.80 -9.16
CA GLN A 20 21.50 1.86 -8.51
C GLN A 20 21.25 1.60 -7.02
N ARG A 21 20.98 2.70 -6.28
CA ARG A 21 20.53 2.69 -4.87
C ARG A 21 19.31 1.79 -4.68
N GLN A 22 19.38 0.93 -3.67
CA GLN A 22 18.22 0.20 -3.12
C GLN A 22 17.19 1.22 -2.60
N ARG A 23 15.91 1.04 -2.96
CA ARG A 23 14.80 1.75 -2.30
C ARG A 23 14.18 0.84 -1.26
N LYS A 24 14.07 1.32 -0.02
CA LYS A 24 13.28 0.68 1.02
C LYS A 24 11.81 1.02 0.80
N ILE A 25 11.03 -0.01 0.50
CA ILE A 25 9.60 0.12 0.28
C ILE A 25 8.85 -0.55 1.43
N ILE A 26 7.75 0.07 1.82
CA ILE A 26 6.81 -0.48 2.78
C ILE A 26 5.67 -1.14 2.01
N ILE A 27 5.22 -2.28 2.51
CA ILE A 27 4.02 -2.95 2.02
C ILE A 27 3.07 -3.10 3.21
N GLU A 28 1.94 -2.41 3.16
CA GLU A 28 0.85 -2.53 4.12
C GLU A 28 -0.15 -3.58 3.65
N ILE A 29 -0.36 -4.63 4.43
CA ILE A 29 -1.19 -5.77 4.04
C ILE A 29 -2.60 -5.57 4.57
N LYS A 30 -3.60 -5.53 3.68
CA LYS A 30 -5.01 -5.42 4.08
C LYS A 30 -5.84 -6.58 3.54
N SER A 31 -6.47 -7.29 4.47
CA SER A 31 -7.23 -8.51 4.19
C SER A 31 -8.70 -8.25 3.81
N PHE A 32 -9.26 -7.08 4.14
CA PHE A 32 -10.66 -6.70 3.86
C PHE A 32 -11.70 -7.72 4.38
N LEU A 33 -11.43 -8.32 5.54
CA LEU A 33 -12.29 -9.32 6.20
C LEU A 33 -13.30 -8.71 7.18
N GLY A 34 -13.29 -7.38 7.35
CA GLY A 34 -14.17 -6.69 8.27
C GLY A 34 -15.64 -6.77 7.84
N PRO A 35 -16.57 -6.43 8.74
CA PRO A 35 -18.01 -6.44 8.43
C PRO A 35 -18.41 -5.40 7.38
N SER A 36 -17.51 -4.48 7.00
CA SER A 36 -17.74 -3.46 5.98
C SER A 36 -16.46 -3.17 5.20
N MET A 37 -16.44 -3.55 3.92
CA MET A 37 -15.33 -3.22 3.01
C MET A 37 -15.08 -1.72 2.91
N MET A 38 -16.13 -0.89 3.02
CA MET A 38 -15.98 0.56 3.02
C MET A 38 -15.23 1.03 4.27
N LYS A 39 -15.54 0.46 5.44
CA LYS A 39 -14.85 0.84 6.67
C LYS A 39 -13.38 0.42 6.63
N ASP A 40 -13.12 -0.78 6.15
CA ASP A 40 -11.76 -1.28 5.96
C ASP A 40 -10.97 -0.38 4.98
N PHE A 41 -11.62 0.05 3.90
CA PHE A 41 -11.02 0.97 2.94
C PHE A 41 -10.71 2.35 3.55
N GLU A 42 -11.63 2.93 4.32
CA GLU A 42 -11.40 4.21 5.01
C GLU A 42 -10.17 4.13 5.94
N MET A 43 -10.03 3.03 6.69
CA MET A 43 -8.89 2.83 7.59
C MET A 43 -7.59 2.65 6.79
N ALA A 44 -7.61 1.81 5.76
CA ALA A 44 -6.47 1.57 4.88
C ALA A 44 -5.99 2.86 4.20
N LEU A 45 -6.93 3.67 3.68
CA LEU A 45 -6.66 4.95 3.06
C LEU A 45 -6.02 5.93 4.06
N GLY A 46 -6.58 6.02 5.28
CA GLY A 46 -6.06 6.90 6.33
C GLY A 46 -4.63 6.54 6.72
N GLN A 47 -4.36 5.24 6.95
CA GLN A 47 -3.03 4.75 7.27
C GLN A 47 -2.03 4.99 6.13
N TYR A 48 -2.43 4.69 4.88
CA TYR A 48 -1.58 4.89 3.70
C TYR A 48 -1.15 6.35 3.56
N ILE A 49 -2.11 7.28 3.63
CA ILE A 49 -1.82 8.72 3.53
C ILE A 49 -0.88 9.15 4.65
N PHE A 50 -1.16 8.73 5.89
CA PHE A 50 -0.34 9.09 7.03
C PHE A 50 1.11 8.60 6.88
N TYR A 51 1.32 7.34 6.51
CA TYR A 51 2.67 6.79 6.33
C TYR A 51 3.40 7.42 5.16
N ARG A 52 2.70 7.67 4.04
CA ARG A 52 3.29 8.41 2.92
C ARG A 52 3.73 9.81 3.35
N ASP A 53 2.95 10.51 4.15
CA ASP A 53 3.29 11.85 4.61
C ASP A 53 4.54 11.82 5.51
N LEU A 54 4.69 10.83 6.40
CA LEU A 54 5.90 10.63 7.22
C LEU A 54 7.15 10.39 6.35
N ILE A 55 7.01 9.53 5.33
CA ILE A 55 8.07 9.26 4.33
C ILE A 55 8.48 10.56 3.62
N GLN A 56 7.51 11.34 3.15
CA GLN A 56 7.75 12.59 2.41
C GLN A 56 8.37 13.70 3.27
N LEU A 57 8.08 13.71 4.57
CA LEU A 57 8.69 14.62 5.53
C LEU A 57 10.12 14.22 5.92
N GLY A 58 10.63 13.10 5.39
CA GLY A 58 11.97 12.60 5.70
C GLY A 58 12.11 12.14 7.16
N GLN A 59 11.00 11.74 7.79
CA GLN A 59 11.00 11.24 9.17
C GLN A 59 11.40 9.76 9.25
N ASP A 60 11.56 9.09 8.11
CA ASP A 60 11.88 7.68 8.01
C ASP A 60 12.85 7.39 6.85
N GLU A 61 13.47 6.20 6.87
CA GLU A 61 14.40 5.72 5.84
C GLU A 61 13.71 5.08 4.62
N TYR A 62 12.39 4.84 4.70
CA TYR A 62 11.59 4.33 3.60
C TYR A 62 11.35 5.40 2.52
N GLN A 63 11.10 4.98 1.29
CA GLN A 63 10.89 5.88 0.14
C GLN A 63 9.56 5.68 -0.57
N GLU A 64 8.94 4.51 -0.45
CA GLU A 64 7.67 4.19 -1.10
C GLU A 64 6.79 3.35 -0.17
N ILE A 65 5.48 3.40 -0.38
CA ILE A 65 4.50 2.60 0.33
C ILE A 65 3.52 2.01 -0.68
N TYR A 66 3.22 0.72 -0.54
CA TYR A 66 2.20 0.03 -1.32
C TYR A 66 1.13 -0.54 -0.39
N LEU A 67 -0.12 -0.53 -0.85
CA LEU A 67 -1.20 -1.26 -0.21
C LEU A 67 -1.36 -2.63 -0.87
N ALA A 68 -0.99 -3.70 -0.15
CA ALA A 68 -1.18 -5.07 -0.61
C ALA A 68 -2.60 -5.57 -0.34
N ILE A 69 -3.26 -6.05 -1.38
CA ILE A 69 -4.65 -6.54 -1.35
C ILE A 69 -4.80 -7.81 -2.17
N LYS A 70 -5.75 -8.67 -1.79
CA LYS A 70 -6.10 -9.86 -2.57
C LYS A 70 -6.66 -9.46 -3.93
N ASP A 71 -6.32 -10.24 -4.95
CA ASP A 71 -6.89 -10.14 -6.31
C ASP A 71 -8.42 -10.17 -6.32
N GLU A 72 -9.06 -11.04 -5.55
CA GLU A 72 -10.53 -11.09 -5.43
C GLU A 72 -11.14 -9.77 -4.94
N ILE A 73 -10.48 -9.11 -3.99
CA ILE A 73 -10.91 -7.81 -3.44
C ILE A 73 -10.65 -6.70 -4.46
N TYR A 74 -9.53 -6.78 -5.18
CA TYR A 74 -9.20 -5.85 -6.24
C TYR A 74 -10.28 -5.88 -7.35
N GLU A 75 -10.59 -7.06 -7.87
CA GLU A 75 -11.54 -7.27 -8.97
C GLU A 75 -13.00 -6.92 -8.60
N THR A 76 -13.35 -6.92 -7.31
CA THR A 76 -14.72 -6.67 -6.86
C THR A 76 -14.93 -5.27 -6.26
N PHE A 77 -14.25 -4.95 -5.17
CA PHE A 77 -14.46 -3.70 -4.44
C PHE A 77 -13.66 -2.56 -5.06
N PHE A 78 -12.39 -2.79 -5.40
CA PHE A 78 -11.52 -1.72 -5.90
C PHE A 78 -11.90 -1.31 -7.32
N GLN A 79 -12.46 -2.18 -8.16
CA GLN A 79 -12.95 -1.82 -9.50
C GLN A 79 -14.18 -0.88 -9.50
N ARG A 80 -14.81 -0.62 -8.35
CA ARG A 80 -15.93 0.32 -8.27
C ARG A 80 -15.47 1.72 -8.66
N LYS A 81 -16.21 2.39 -9.55
CA LYS A 81 -15.86 3.73 -10.09
C LYS A 81 -15.55 4.76 -9.00
N SER A 82 -16.32 4.77 -7.91
CA SER A 82 -16.09 5.67 -6.78
C SER A 82 -14.76 5.37 -6.06
N ILE A 83 -14.43 4.10 -5.87
CA ILE A 83 -13.19 3.67 -5.23
C ILE A 83 -11.98 3.98 -6.13
N GLN A 84 -12.06 3.66 -7.43
CA GLN A 84 -11.04 4.05 -8.42
C GLN A 84 -10.79 5.56 -8.45
N ALA A 85 -11.85 6.37 -8.34
CA ALA A 85 -11.71 7.83 -8.29
C ALA A 85 -10.94 8.29 -7.04
N VAL A 86 -11.18 7.67 -5.88
CA VAL A 86 -10.45 7.96 -4.64
C VAL A 86 -9.00 7.51 -4.74
N ILE A 87 -8.74 6.28 -5.20
CA ILE A 87 -7.40 5.73 -5.44
C ILE A 87 -6.59 6.68 -6.33
N LYS A 88 -7.16 7.08 -7.46
CA LYS A 88 -6.50 8.02 -8.39
C LYS A 88 -6.27 9.39 -7.77
N ARG A 89 -7.26 9.95 -7.07
CA ARG A 89 -7.13 11.26 -6.40
C ARG A 89 -6.00 11.26 -5.37
N HIS A 90 -5.88 10.17 -4.63
CA HIS A 90 -4.91 10.05 -3.56
C HIS A 90 -3.62 9.34 -4.00
N GLN A 91 -3.45 8.96 -5.27
CA GLN A 91 -2.25 8.28 -5.78
C GLN A 91 -1.85 7.09 -4.89
N LEU A 92 -2.79 6.15 -4.74
CA LEU A 92 -2.55 4.93 -3.99
C LEU A 92 -1.85 3.91 -4.88
N ASP A 93 -0.64 3.55 -4.50
CA ASP A 93 0.10 2.46 -5.10
C ASP A 93 -0.41 1.13 -4.51
N LEU A 94 -0.80 0.20 -5.38
CA LEU A 94 -1.39 -1.08 -4.98
C LEU A 94 -0.47 -2.24 -5.38
N LEU A 95 -0.40 -3.23 -4.51
CA LEU A 95 0.20 -4.54 -4.78
C LEU A 95 -0.92 -5.59 -4.77
N VAL A 96 -1.33 -6.05 -5.94
CA VAL A 96 -2.36 -7.08 -6.06
C VAL A 96 -1.70 -8.45 -5.94
N VAL A 97 -2.15 -9.25 -4.98
CA VAL A 97 -1.58 -10.57 -4.69
C VAL A 97 -2.63 -11.67 -4.82
N ASN A 98 -2.22 -12.82 -5.36
CA ASN A 98 -3.01 -14.05 -5.30
C ASN A 98 -2.49 -14.87 -4.12
N ILE A 99 -3.32 -15.03 -3.09
CA ILE A 99 -2.90 -15.71 -1.86
C ILE A 99 -2.80 -17.22 -2.05
N GLU A 100 -3.68 -17.82 -2.86
CA GLU A 100 -3.69 -19.27 -3.09
C GLU A 100 -2.42 -19.76 -3.80
N LYS A 101 -1.86 -18.94 -4.69
CA LYS A 101 -0.64 -19.23 -5.44
C LYS A 101 0.61 -18.58 -4.84
N GLU A 102 0.45 -17.79 -3.78
CA GLU A 102 1.53 -17.03 -3.14
C GLU A 102 2.33 -16.15 -4.12
N GLU A 103 1.65 -15.50 -5.07
CA GLU A 103 2.29 -14.71 -6.13
C GLU A 103 1.78 -13.27 -6.18
N ILE A 104 2.68 -12.37 -6.61
CA ILE A 104 2.30 -11.00 -6.97
C ILE A 104 1.68 -11.05 -8.36
N VAL A 105 0.44 -10.59 -8.47
CA VAL A 105 -0.29 -10.50 -9.75
C VAL A 105 0.04 -9.20 -10.46
N GLN A 106 0.02 -8.07 -9.74
CA GLN A 106 0.20 -6.76 -10.37
C GLN A 106 0.74 -5.71 -9.40
N TRP A 107 1.61 -4.84 -9.92
CA TRP A 107 1.98 -3.56 -9.31
C TRP A 107 1.22 -2.44 -10.02
N ILE A 108 0.54 -1.57 -9.27
CA ILE A 108 -0.24 -0.46 -9.81
C ILE A 108 0.23 0.83 -9.15
N ASN A 109 0.63 1.81 -9.95
CA ASN A 109 1.06 3.15 -9.51
C ASN A 109 0.25 4.24 -10.21
#